data_AF-A0A4Y2D1C9-F1
#
_entry.id   AF-A0A4Y2D1C9-F1
#
_cell.length_a   1.000
_cell.length_b   1.000
_cell.length_c   1.000
_cell.angle_alpha   90.00
_cell.angle_beta   90.00
_cell.angle_gamma   90.00
#
_symmetry.space_group_name_H-M   'P 1'
#
loop_
_entity.id
_entity.type
_entity.pdbx_description
1 polymer ?
#
loop_
_entity_poly.entity_id
_entity_poly.type
_entity_poly.pdbx_seq_one_letter_code
_entity_poly.pdbx_strand_id
1 'polypeptide(L)'
;WPSRSPDLNPCDFWLWGYLKDVVFSTPIAHLAELKARIAQHILNVTPEPLRSVVEHAVSRFQLVAENGGQHIEDVLHQSREI
;
A
#
# COMPACT_ATOMS: atom_id res chain seq x y z
N TRP A 1 6.82 13.38 5.72
CA TRP A 1 7.03 11.95 5.99
C TRP A 1 8.31 11.78 6.78
N PRO A 2 8.32 11.00 7.87
CA PRO A 2 9.54 10.67 8.57
C PRO A 2 10.47 9.87 7.65
N SER A 3 11.78 10.03 7.84
CA SER A 3 12.76 9.27 7.08
C SER A 3 12.62 7.77 7.36
N ARG A 4 12.72 6.93 6.32
CA ARG A 4 12.69 5.47 6.42
C ARG A 4 11.39 4.88 6.98
N SER A 5 10.23 5.50 6.71
CA SER A 5 8.93 5.00 7.15
C SER A 5 8.01 4.63 5.97
N PRO A 6 8.37 3.62 5.15
CA PRO A 6 7.51 3.15 4.07
C PRO A 6 6.18 2.61 4.61
N ASP A 7 6.18 2.08 5.83
CA ASP A 7 4.97 1.63 6.52
C ASP A 7 3.92 2.71 6.73
N LEU A 8 4.29 3.98 6.71
CA LEU A 8 3.33 5.05 6.93
C LEU A 8 2.80 5.64 5.63
N ASN A 9 3.44 5.37 4.49
CA ASN A 9 3.03 5.88 3.20
C ASN A 9 2.06 4.90 2.50
N PRO A 10 0.78 5.27 2.29
CA PRO A 10 -0.20 4.44 1.60
C PRO A 10 0.23 3.98 0.21
N CYS A 11 1.04 4.79 -0.48
CA CYS A 11 1.56 4.40 -1.79
C CYS A 11 2.55 3.22 -1.69
N ASP A 12 3.37 3.19 -0.63
CA ASP A 12 4.41 2.17 -0.43
C ASP A 12 3.81 0.88 0.14
N PHE A 13 2.99 0.98 1.20
CA PHE A 13 2.46 -0.22 1.86
C PHE A 13 1.25 -0.85 1.14
N TRP A 14 0.58 -0.11 0.26
CA TRP A 14 -0.61 -0.61 -0.45
C TRP A 14 -0.54 -0.47 -1.97
N LEU A 15 -0.46 0.77 -2.50
CA LEU A 15 -0.65 1.00 -3.94
C LEU A 15 0.36 0.24 -4.79
N TRP A 16 1.63 0.25 -4.37
CA TRP A 16 2.69 -0.42 -5.09
C TRP A 16 2.50 -1.95 -5.13
N GLY A 17 2.09 -2.55 -4.00
CA GLY A 17 1.74 -3.97 -3.93
C GLY A 17 0.56 -4.31 -4.84
N TYR A 18 -0.53 -3.55 -4.72
CA TYR A 18 -1.73 -3.70 -5.55
C TYR A 18 -1.39 -3.63 -7.05
N LEU A 19 -0.68 -2.58 -7.47
CA LEU A 19 -0.32 -2.40 -8.88
C LEU A 19 0.56 -3.54 -9.37
N LYS A 20 1.51 -4.01 -8.56
CA LYS A 20 2.37 -5.13 -8.93
C LYS A 20 1.54 -6.40 -9.17
N ASP A 21 0.60 -6.70 -8.30
CA ASP A 21 -0.24 -7.89 -8.40
C ASP A 21 -1.14 -7.84 -9.64
N VAL A 22 -1.80 -6.70 -9.91
CA VAL A 22 -2.75 -6.61 -11.02
C VAL A 22 -2.08 -6.39 -12.38
N VAL A 23 -1.06 -5.53 -12.46
CA VAL A 23 -0.41 -5.18 -13.74
C VAL A 23 0.37 -6.37 -14.30
N PHE A 24 1.06 -7.11 -13.43
CA PHE A 24 1.87 -8.28 -13.80
C PHE A 24 1.14 -9.62 -13.67
N SER A 25 -0.19 -9.61 -13.44
CA SER A 25 -1.02 -10.82 -13.42
C SER A 25 -0.97 -11.62 -14.73
N THR A 26 -0.64 -10.96 -15.85
CA THR A 26 -0.41 -11.58 -17.15
C THR A 26 0.87 -11.01 -17.79
N PRO A 27 1.54 -11.76 -18.69
CA PRO A 27 2.72 -11.27 -19.39
C PRO A 27 2.47 -9.95 -20.11
N ILE A 28 3.48 -9.08 -20.12
CA ILE A 28 3.45 -7.77 -20.77
C ILE A 28 4.48 -7.80 -21.89
N ALA A 29 4.05 -7.48 -23.11
CA ALA A 29 4.92 -7.61 -24.29
C ALA A 29 5.84 -6.39 -24.49
N HIS A 30 5.42 -5.19 -24.09
CA HIS A 30 6.14 -3.95 -24.38
C HIS A 30 5.74 -2.79 -23.45
N LEU A 31 6.56 -1.74 -23.45
CA LEU A 31 6.43 -0.61 -22.53
C LEU A 31 5.10 0.17 -22.67
N ALA A 32 4.55 0.27 -23.88
CA ALA A 32 3.28 0.96 -24.09
C ALA A 32 2.12 0.25 -23.38
N GLU A 33 2.09 -1.08 -23.47
CA GLU A 33 1.12 -1.92 -22.77
C GLU A 33 1.26 -1.79 -21.24
N LEU A 34 2.49 -1.81 -20.72
CA LEU A 34 2.75 -1.60 -19.29
C LEU A 34 2.15 -0.27 -18.80
N LYS A 35 2.43 0.84 -19.50
CA LYS A 35 1.92 2.17 -19.17
C LYS A 35 0.40 2.23 -19.23
N ALA A 36 -0.21 1.62 -20.25
CA ALA A 36 -1.66 1.56 -20.41
C ALA A 36 -2.31 0.79 -19.26
N ARG A 37 -1.78 -0.37 -18.88
CA ARG A 37 -2.31 -1.16 -17.76
C ARG A 37 -2.23 -0.43 -16.43
N ILE A 38 -1.09 0.21 -16.12
CA ILE A 38 -0.96 1.03 -14.91
C ILE A 38 -2.03 2.13 -14.88
N ALA A 39 -2.19 2.89 -15.96
CA ALA A 39 -3.19 3.95 -16.04
C ALA A 39 -4.62 3.41 -15.88
N GLN A 40 -4.95 2.32 -16.55
CA GLN A 40 -6.27 1.67 -16.46
C GLN A 40 -6.57 1.21 -15.02
N HIS A 41 -5.63 0.53 -14.36
CA HIS A 41 -5.85 0.04 -13.00
C HIS A 41 -5.95 1.19 -11.99
N ILE A 42 -5.19 2.27 -12.14
CA ILE A 42 -5.30 3.47 -11.29
C ILE A 42 -6.69 4.11 -11.47
N LEU A 43 -7.16 4.29 -12.71
CA LEU A 43 -8.47 4.89 -12.99
C LEU A 43 -9.64 4.04 -12.48
N ASN A 44 -9.45 2.72 -12.41
CA ASN A 44 -10.47 1.78 -11.95
C ASN A 44 -10.43 1.54 -10.42
N VAL A 45 -9.52 2.17 -9.68
CA VAL A 45 -9.54 2.09 -8.21
C VAL A 45 -10.81 2.78 -7.71
N THR A 46 -11.68 2.02 -7.04
CA THR A 46 -12.92 2.56 -6.48
C THR A 46 -12.66 3.20 -5.10
N PRO A 47 -13.62 4.01 -4.58
CA PRO A 47 -13.47 4.62 -3.25
C PRO A 47 -13.43 3.63 -2.08
N GLU A 48 -13.99 2.42 -2.23
CA GLU A 48 -14.10 1.45 -1.14
C GLU A 48 -12.73 0.93 -0.64
N PRO A 49 -11.81 0.46 -1.50
CA PRO A 49 -10.43 0.16 -1.08
C PRO A 49 -9.71 1.37 -0.48
N LEU A 50 -9.91 2.56 -1.04
CA LEU A 50 -9.25 3.78 -0.57
C LEU A 50 -9.66 4.14 0.86
N ARG A 51 -10.93 3.92 1.22
CA ARG A 51 -11.40 4.11 2.59
C ARG A 51 -10.66 3.21 3.58
N SER A 52 -10.53 1.92 3.26
CA SER A 52 -9.79 0.98 4.09
C SER A 52 -8.30 1.36 4.19
N VAL A 53 -7.70 1.84 3.10
CA VAL A 53 -6.30 2.31 3.09
C VAL A 53 -6.11 3.52 4.02
N VAL A 54 -7.06 4.46 4.03
CA VAL A 54 -7.03 5.61 4.94
C VAL A 54 -7.19 5.16 6.39
N GLU A 55 -8.12 4.25 6.67
CA GLU A 55 -8.33 3.69 8.01
C GLU A 55 -7.07 2.96 8.52
N HIS A 56 -6.42 2.17 7.68
CA HIS A 56 -5.14 1.53 8.00
C HIS A 56 -4.00 2.55 8.21
N ALA A 57 -3.96 3.63 7.42
CA ALA A 57 -2.97 4.68 7.62
C ALA A 57 -3.13 5.35 8.99
N VAL A 58 -4.37 5.67 9.39
CA VAL A 58 -4.68 6.22 10.72
C VAL A 58 -4.26 5.25 11.83
N SER A 59 -4.60 3.97 11.71
CA SER A 59 -4.21 2.94 12.69
C SER A 59 -2.69 2.82 12.81
N ARG A 60 -1.95 2.85 11.71
CA ARG A 60 -0.48 2.82 11.71
C ARG A 60 0.12 4.06 12.40
N PHE A 61 -0.45 5.24 12.20
CA PHE A 61 -0.01 6.45 12.92
C PHE A 61 -0.26 6.36 14.42
N GLN A 62 -1.41 5.83 14.83
CA GLN A 62 -1.72 5.60 16.25
C GLN A 62 -0.71 4.64 16.87
N LEU A 63 -0.42 3.54 16.18
CA LEU A 63 0.54 2.55 16.64
C LEU A 63 1.97 3.12 16.76
N VAL A 64 2.40 3.97 15.82
CA VAL A 64 3.69 4.68 15.95
C VAL A 64 3.68 5.61 17.16
N ALA A 65 2.59 6.31 17.42
CA ALA A 65 2.48 7.19 18.58
C ALA A 65 2.55 6.40 19.91
N GLU A 66 1.85 5.28 19.98
CA GLU A 66 1.87 4.36 21.14
C GLU A 66 3.25 3.71 21.33
N ASN A 67 3.95 3.41 20.24
CA ASN A 67 5.29 2.82 20.27
C ASN A 67 6.42 3.87 20.39
N GLY A 68 6.11 5.09 20.85
CA GLY A 68 7.10 6.14 21.07
C GLY A 68 7.89 6.57 19.82
N GLY A 69 7.30 6.44 18.65
CA GLY A 69 7.92 6.77 17.36
C GLY A 69 8.79 5.68 16.76
N GLN A 70 8.84 4.49 17.36
CA GLN A 70 9.61 3.35 16.84
C GLN A 70 8.89 2.63 15.70
N HIS A 71 9.61 1.71 15.06
CA HIS A 71 9.12 0.91 13.94
C HIS A 71 7.96 0.00 14.35
N ILE A 72 7.04 -0.28 13.42
CA ILE A 72 5.78 -0.98 13.71
C ILE A 72 5.62 -2.31 12.96
N GLU A 73 6.59 -2.73 12.15
CA GLU A 73 6.52 -4.00 11.39
C GLU A 73 6.29 -5.21 12.30
N ASP A 74 6.99 -5.29 13.43
CA ASP A 74 6.88 -6.42 14.36
C ASP A 74 5.45 -6.57 14.93
N VAL A 75 4.78 -5.44 15.16
CA VAL A 75 3.40 -5.41 15.69
C VAL A 75 2.39 -5.71 14.59
N LEU A 76 2.64 -5.24 13.36
CA LEU A 76 1.79 -5.52 12.20
C LEU A 76 1.78 -7.01 11.81
N HIS A 77 2.91 -7.69 11.99
CA HIS A 77 3.00 -9.14 11.73
C HIS A 77 2.13 -9.96 12.68
N GLN A 78 2.05 -9.59 13.96
CA GLN A 78 1.24 -10.30 14.95
C GLN A 78 -0.27 -10.17 14.70
N SER A 79 -0.73 -9.03 14.18
CA SER A 79 -2.14 -8.79 13.87
C SER A 79 -2.64 -9.51 12.61
N ARG A 80 -1.73 -10.02 11.76
CA ARG A 80 -2.06 -10.75 10.53
C ARG A 80 -2.21 -12.26 10.74
N GLU A 81 -1.82 -12.77 11.91
CA GLU A 81 -1.87 -14.20 12.27
C GLU A 81 -3.06 -14.56 13.18
N ILE A 82 -3.96 -13.60 13.45
CA ILE A 82 -5.21 -13.78 14.22
C ILE A 82 -6.42 -13.73 13.30
#